data_AF-A0A0W8G277-F1
#
_entry.id   AF-A0A0W8G277-F1
#
_cell.length_a   1.000
_cell.length_b   1.000
_cell.length_c   1.000
_cell.angle_alpha   90.00
_cell.angle_beta   90.00
_cell.angle_gamma   90.00
#
_symmetry.space_group_name_H-M   'P 1'
#
loop_
_entity.id
_entity.type
_entity.pdbx_description
1 polymer ?
#
loop_
_entity_poly.entity_id
_entity_poly.type
_entity_poly.pdbx_seq_one_letter_code
_entity_poly.pdbx_strand_id
1 'polypeptide(L)'
;MPAAIFLLLALAAGTFSSLWGAPSLAWAQERQAASGEPPSGGDGPAAMRFSAREDLFATVGLTCVFGPAVPEADARRQCLLKAQTRLVAKMAGRVAAAAAGLGLSLTDEEIAAYTLGVLRIEADREEVEPGPDGLTVRLTGRGVADLGNITQKLPFYAENGDVRAAAVAQYRAARAEAEAAARPAGDPAEEKAARIRRDMRETARFAERQLRLGMSQADVRELLGEPGSSIQGAPDEDFICLGYGDVWAVFENGELACLRTRLEYHRRHESQCHCSGRLATILLGVEPR
;
A
#
# COMPACT_ATOMS: atom_id res chain seq x y z
N MET A 1 1.79 -43.42 -50.48
CA MET A 1 1.75 -44.22 -49.23
C MET A 1 0.71 -43.62 -48.28
N PRO A 2 -0.04 -44.43 -47.54
CA PRO A 2 -1.48 -44.27 -47.39
C PRO A 2 -1.96 -43.86 -45.97
N ALA A 3 -3.19 -43.34 -45.94
CA ALA A 3 -4.33 -43.56 -45.03
C ALA A 3 -4.13 -43.95 -43.54
N ALA A 4 -4.80 -43.21 -42.65
CA ALA A 4 -5.65 -43.68 -41.52
C ALA A 4 -6.41 -42.45 -40.92
N ILE A 5 -7.72 -42.24 -41.12
CA ILE A 5 -8.94 -42.90 -40.54
C ILE A 5 -9.17 -42.45 -39.07
N PHE A 6 -10.04 -41.45 -38.84
CA PHE A 6 -11.45 -41.51 -38.36
C PHE A 6 -11.64 -41.91 -36.88
N LEU A 7 -12.27 -41.04 -36.05
CA LEU A 7 -13.60 -41.31 -35.48
C LEU A 7 -14.24 -40.07 -34.78
N LEU A 8 -15.55 -39.95 -35.00
CA LEU A 8 -16.55 -39.09 -34.35
C LEU A 8 -17.11 -39.73 -33.06
N LEU A 9 -17.56 -38.89 -32.10
CA LEU A 9 -18.64 -39.13 -31.11
C LEU A 9 -19.00 -37.74 -30.52
N ALA A 10 -20.16 -37.10 -30.74
CA ALA A 10 -21.59 -37.42 -30.60
C ALA A 10 -22.18 -37.17 -29.18
N LEU A 11 -23.18 -36.28 -29.15
CA LEU A 11 -24.40 -36.22 -28.30
C LEU A 11 -24.33 -35.76 -26.83
N ALA A 12 -24.97 -34.60 -26.55
CA ALA A 12 -26.15 -34.43 -25.68
C ALA A 12 -26.41 -32.92 -25.51
N ALA A 13 -27.42 -32.29 -26.14
CA ALA A 13 -28.83 -32.25 -25.71
C ALA A 13 -28.99 -31.94 -24.21
N GLY A 14 -29.37 -30.69 -23.89
CA GLY A 14 -29.59 -30.25 -22.52
C GLY A 14 -30.20 -28.85 -22.46
N THR A 15 -31.41 -28.74 -23.00
CA THR A 15 -32.35 -27.62 -22.86
C THR A 15 -32.64 -27.30 -21.39
N PHE A 16 -32.48 -26.04 -20.97
CA PHE A 16 -33.37 -25.42 -19.99
C PHE A 16 -33.48 -23.92 -20.28
N SER A 17 -34.43 -23.60 -21.17
CA SER A 17 -35.13 -22.33 -21.14
C SER A 17 -35.87 -22.24 -19.80
N SER A 18 -35.88 -21.08 -19.15
CA SER A 18 -37.06 -20.22 -19.15
C SER A 18 -37.13 -19.24 -17.96
N LEU A 19 -37.49 -18.01 -18.33
CA LEU A 19 -38.48 -17.14 -17.66
C LEU A 19 -38.12 -16.53 -16.31
N TRP A 20 -37.47 -15.37 -16.36
CA TRP A 20 -37.87 -14.27 -15.47
C TRP A 20 -38.93 -13.46 -16.22
N GLY A 21 -40.17 -13.94 -16.09
CA GLY A 21 -41.36 -13.20 -16.47
C GLY A 21 -41.59 -12.08 -15.46
N ALA A 22 -41.62 -10.84 -15.96
CA ALA A 22 -42.24 -9.74 -15.27
C ALA A 22 -43.75 -9.98 -15.13
N PRO A 23 -44.36 -9.54 -14.03
CA PRO A 23 -45.73 -9.06 -14.05
C PRO A 23 -45.74 -7.55 -13.85
N SER A 24 -46.07 -6.85 -14.94
CA SER A 24 -46.72 -5.54 -14.86
C SER A 24 -48.18 -5.77 -14.46
N LEU A 25 -48.60 -5.27 -13.31
CA LEU A 25 -49.98 -4.81 -13.09
C LEU A 25 -49.94 -3.70 -12.05
N ALA A 26 -50.12 -2.47 -12.55
CA ALA A 26 -50.80 -1.43 -11.80
C ALA A 26 -52.19 -1.97 -11.37
N TRP A 27 -52.72 -1.46 -10.27
CA TRP A 27 -54.03 -0.81 -10.19
C TRP A 27 -54.13 -0.09 -8.85
N ALA A 28 -54.61 1.13 -8.93
CA ALA A 28 -54.92 2.02 -7.84
C ALA A 28 -56.27 1.64 -7.22
N GLN A 29 -56.34 1.54 -5.89
CA GLN A 29 -57.57 1.67 -5.09
C GLN A 29 -57.16 1.52 -3.61
N GLU A 30 -57.58 2.28 -2.61
CA GLU A 30 -58.34 3.51 -2.45
C GLU A 30 -58.17 3.84 -0.96
N ARG A 31 -57.78 5.08 -0.65
CA ARG A 31 -57.71 5.54 0.75
C ARG A 31 -59.14 5.71 1.24
N GLN A 32 -59.70 4.69 1.87
CA GLN A 32 -60.86 4.86 2.76
C GLN A 32 -60.36 5.24 4.15
N ALA A 33 -60.46 6.53 4.44
CA ALA A 33 -60.60 7.02 5.80
C ALA A 33 -61.95 6.49 6.33
N ALA A 34 -61.90 5.57 7.29
CA ALA A 34 -63.02 5.22 8.13
C ALA A 34 -62.60 5.47 9.58
N SER A 35 -63.06 6.61 10.08
CA SER A 35 -63.23 6.92 11.49
C SER A 35 -64.01 5.79 12.17
N GLY A 36 -63.39 5.16 13.18
CA GLY A 36 -64.03 4.23 14.10
C GLY A 36 -63.53 4.49 15.52
N GLU A 37 -64.44 4.97 16.36
CA GLU A 37 -64.28 5.16 17.80
C GLU A 37 -63.83 3.87 18.52
N PRO A 38 -63.14 3.95 19.67
CA PRO A 38 -62.57 2.78 20.32
C PRO A 38 -63.64 2.05 21.17
N PRO A 39 -63.69 0.70 21.15
CA PRO A 39 -64.32 -0.03 22.23
C PRO A 39 -63.34 -0.20 23.39
N SER A 40 -63.81 0.19 24.57
CA SER A 40 -63.20 -0.08 25.86
C SER A 40 -63.31 -1.56 26.24
N GLY A 41 -62.29 -2.07 26.94
CA GLY A 41 -62.41 -3.19 27.88
C GLY A 41 -61.94 -4.56 27.39
N GLY A 42 -60.91 -5.10 28.07
CA GLY A 42 -60.57 -6.52 27.99
C GLY A 42 -59.12 -6.82 28.39
N ASP A 43 -58.94 -7.31 29.62
CA ASP A 43 -57.69 -7.74 30.24
C ASP A 43 -56.86 -8.76 29.44
N GLY A 44 -55.54 -8.58 29.46
CA GLY A 44 -54.55 -9.61 29.16
C GLY A 44 -53.13 -9.05 28.94
N PRO A 45 -52.14 -9.34 29.80
CA PRO A 45 -50.77 -8.91 29.57
C PRO A 45 -50.07 -9.93 28.67
N ALA A 46 -50.38 -9.90 27.37
CA ALA A 46 -49.46 -10.41 26.37
C ALA A 46 -48.59 -9.25 25.93
N ALA A 47 -47.55 -8.96 26.73
CA ALA A 47 -46.47 -8.07 26.33
C ALA A 47 -45.77 -8.72 25.12
N MET A 48 -46.33 -8.48 23.93
CA MET A 48 -45.67 -8.68 22.65
C MET A 48 -44.58 -7.61 22.58
N ARG A 49 -43.49 -7.84 23.33
CA ARG A 49 -42.26 -7.09 23.22
C ARG A 49 -41.73 -7.39 21.82
N PHE A 50 -42.04 -6.52 20.87
CA PHE A 50 -41.11 -6.26 19.78
C PHE A 50 -39.80 -5.82 20.44
N SER A 51 -38.91 -6.78 20.67
CA SER A 51 -37.50 -6.50 20.86
C SER A 51 -37.07 -5.82 19.56
N ALA A 52 -37.01 -4.50 19.58
CA ALA A 52 -36.23 -3.78 18.59
C ALA A 52 -34.83 -4.40 18.67
N ARG A 53 -34.37 -5.03 17.58
CA ARG A 53 -32.97 -5.45 17.48
C ARG A 53 -32.15 -4.16 17.60
N GLU A 54 -31.46 -4.01 18.72
CA GLU A 54 -30.51 -2.92 18.88
C GLU A 54 -29.27 -3.26 18.07
N ASP A 55 -29.26 -2.80 16.81
CA ASP A 55 -28.08 -2.91 15.97
C ASP A 55 -27.07 -1.83 16.39
N LEU A 56 -25.85 -2.25 16.73
CA LEU A 56 -24.72 -1.36 16.90
C LEU A 56 -24.19 -0.98 15.52
N PHE A 57 -24.14 0.32 15.22
CA PHE A 57 -23.52 0.79 13.98
C PHE A 57 -22.48 1.87 14.22
N ALA A 58 -21.48 1.90 13.35
CA ALA A 58 -20.50 2.98 13.25
C ALA A 58 -20.19 3.25 11.79
N THR A 59 -19.95 4.50 11.43
CA THR A 59 -19.57 4.88 10.06
C THR A 59 -18.09 5.28 10.00
N VAL A 60 -17.49 5.11 8.83
CA VAL A 60 -16.13 5.56 8.54
C VAL A 60 -16.07 6.14 7.14
N GLY A 61 -15.44 7.31 7.01
CA GLY A 61 -14.97 7.84 5.74
C GLY A 61 -13.44 7.80 5.74
N LEU A 62 -12.84 7.26 4.68
CA LEU A 62 -11.41 7.11 4.55
C LEU A 62 -10.97 7.41 3.11
N THR A 63 -9.93 8.22 2.98
CA THR A 63 -9.20 8.40 1.72
C THR A 63 -7.82 7.76 1.88
N CYS A 64 -7.49 6.84 0.98
CA CYS A 64 -6.20 6.16 0.93
C CYS A 64 -5.51 6.53 -0.39
N VAL A 65 -4.22 6.86 -0.33
CA VAL A 65 -3.41 7.16 -1.51
C VAL A 65 -2.32 6.10 -1.61
N PHE A 66 -2.14 5.57 -2.81
CA PHE A 66 -1.19 4.51 -3.13
C PHE A 66 -0.33 4.93 -4.32
N GLY A 67 0.96 4.58 -4.30
CA GLY A 67 1.89 4.90 -5.38
C GLY A 67 1.56 4.17 -6.69
N PRO A 68 2.20 4.56 -7.80
CA PRO A 68 1.84 4.11 -9.15
C PRO A 68 2.11 2.62 -9.42
N ALA A 69 2.90 1.96 -8.56
CA ALA A 69 3.24 0.55 -8.68
C ALA A 69 2.23 -0.40 -7.99
N VAL A 70 1.26 0.13 -7.23
CA VAL A 70 0.31 -0.69 -6.47
C VAL A 70 -0.87 -1.08 -7.37
N PRO A 71 -1.17 -2.39 -7.54
CA PRO A 71 -2.36 -2.82 -8.26
C PRO A 71 -3.64 -2.32 -7.59
N GLU A 72 -4.65 -2.00 -8.40
CA GLU A 72 -5.93 -1.49 -7.90
C GLU A 72 -6.59 -2.43 -6.87
N ALA A 73 -6.55 -3.75 -7.10
CA ALA A 73 -7.09 -4.74 -6.18
C ALA A 73 -6.41 -4.67 -4.80
N ASP A 74 -5.10 -4.49 -4.78
CA ASP A 74 -4.33 -4.36 -3.53
C ASP A 74 -4.61 -3.04 -2.84
N ALA A 75 -4.71 -1.93 -3.59
CA ALA A 75 -5.08 -0.62 -3.07
C ALA A 75 -6.47 -0.64 -2.38
N ARG A 76 -7.46 -1.24 -3.03
CA ARG A 76 -8.82 -1.41 -2.48
C ARG A 76 -8.80 -2.25 -1.21
N ARG A 77 -8.17 -3.44 -1.25
CA ARG A 77 -8.02 -4.34 -0.09
C ARG A 77 -7.38 -3.63 1.10
N GLN A 78 -6.28 -2.92 0.85
CA GLN A 78 -5.56 -2.19 1.89
C GLN A 78 -6.39 -1.05 2.50
N CYS A 79 -7.15 -0.33 1.67
CA CYS A 79 -8.03 0.73 2.18
C CYS A 79 -9.19 0.15 3.01
N LEU A 80 -9.75 -0.99 2.59
CA LEU A 80 -10.78 -1.70 3.34
C LEU A 80 -10.28 -2.19 4.71
N LEU A 81 -9.08 -2.75 4.79
CA LEU A 81 -8.48 -3.19 6.07
C LEU A 81 -8.27 -2.02 7.04
N LYS A 82 -7.86 -0.85 6.53
CA LYS A 82 -7.76 0.36 7.34
C LYS A 82 -9.12 0.82 7.85
N ALA A 83 -10.14 0.77 7.00
CA ALA A 83 -11.52 1.10 7.39
C ALA A 83 -12.06 0.13 8.46
N GLN A 84 -11.82 -1.17 8.29
CA GLN A 84 -12.18 -2.21 9.26
C GLN A 84 -11.52 -1.95 10.61
N THR A 85 -10.22 -1.69 10.63
CA THR A 85 -9.49 -1.40 11.88
C THR A 85 -10.06 -0.18 12.60
N ARG A 86 -10.43 0.89 11.87
CA ARG A 86 -11.08 2.08 12.44
C ARG A 86 -12.49 1.79 12.97
N LEU A 87 -13.27 0.99 12.25
CA LEU A 87 -14.61 0.59 12.71
C LEU A 87 -14.55 -0.26 13.98
N VAL A 88 -13.61 -1.21 14.04
CA VAL A 88 -13.33 -2.00 15.26
C VAL A 88 -12.99 -1.09 16.42
N ALA A 89 -12.08 -0.12 16.25
CA ALA A 89 -11.73 0.82 17.31
C ALA A 89 -12.94 1.65 17.79
N LYS A 90 -13.83 2.07 16.88
CA LYS A 90 -15.07 2.79 17.25
C LYS A 90 -16.08 1.93 18.00
N MET A 91 -16.18 0.64 17.67
CA MET A 91 -17.18 -0.27 18.23
C MET A 91 -16.69 -1.03 19.48
N ALA A 92 -15.37 -1.18 19.64
CA ALA A 92 -14.76 -1.91 20.76
C ALA A 92 -15.22 -1.38 22.13
N GLY A 93 -15.38 -0.07 22.31
CA GLY A 93 -15.86 0.49 23.58
C GLY A 93 -17.27 0.03 23.97
N ARG A 94 -18.14 -0.22 22.99
CA ARG A 94 -19.50 -0.73 23.23
C ARG A 94 -19.50 -2.21 23.56
N VAL A 95 -18.63 -2.98 22.90
CA VAL A 95 -18.41 -4.39 23.23
C VAL A 95 -17.77 -4.54 24.61
N ALA A 96 -16.82 -3.68 24.97
CA ALA A 96 -16.23 -3.63 26.32
C ALA A 96 -17.29 -3.33 27.39
N ALA A 97 -18.19 -2.37 27.14
CA ALA A 97 -19.29 -2.07 28.06
C ALA A 97 -20.25 -3.27 28.21
N ALA A 98 -20.53 -4.00 27.13
CA ALA A 98 -21.32 -5.23 27.19
C ALA A 98 -20.61 -6.34 27.99
N ALA A 99 -19.29 -6.50 27.81
CA ALA A 99 -18.47 -7.44 28.59
C ALA A 99 -18.52 -7.13 30.09
N ALA A 100 -18.31 -5.85 30.44
CA ALA A 100 -18.33 -5.38 31.82
C ALA A 100 -19.73 -5.56 32.46
N GLY A 101 -20.80 -5.30 31.72
CA GLY A 101 -22.18 -5.53 32.17
C GLY A 101 -22.50 -7.00 32.46
N LEU A 102 -21.77 -7.93 31.83
CA LEU A 102 -21.85 -9.38 32.08
C LEU A 102 -20.85 -9.87 33.13
N GLY A 103 -20.05 -8.98 33.73
CA GLY A 103 -19.00 -9.35 34.69
C GLY A 103 -17.80 -10.09 34.07
N LEU A 104 -17.63 -10.01 32.75
CA LEU A 104 -16.56 -10.67 32.02
C LEU A 104 -15.30 -9.79 32.02
N SER A 105 -14.17 -10.37 32.38
CA SER A 105 -12.86 -9.71 32.31
C SER A 105 -12.16 -10.14 31.02
N LEU A 106 -12.10 -9.23 30.05
CA LEU A 106 -11.40 -9.40 28.79
C LEU A 106 -10.43 -8.23 28.62
N THR A 107 -9.27 -8.48 28.02
CA THR A 107 -8.32 -7.43 27.66
C THR A 107 -8.83 -6.61 26.48
N ASP A 108 -8.32 -5.39 26.31
CA ASP A 108 -8.67 -4.51 25.17
C ASP A 108 -8.42 -5.21 23.82
N GLU A 109 -7.36 -6.02 23.74
CA GLU A 109 -7.02 -6.77 22.54
C GLU A 109 -8.01 -7.92 22.28
N GLU A 110 -8.43 -8.64 23.30
CA GLU A 110 -9.48 -9.67 23.18
C GLU A 110 -10.83 -9.06 22.80
N ILE A 111 -11.16 -7.88 23.33
CA ILE A 111 -12.36 -7.13 22.94
C ILE A 111 -12.29 -6.69 21.48
N ALA A 112 -11.15 -6.13 21.05
CA ALA A 112 -10.95 -5.72 19.66
C ALA A 112 -11.03 -6.92 18.70
N ALA A 113 -10.44 -8.05 19.08
CA ALA A 113 -10.49 -9.29 18.32
C ALA A 113 -11.92 -9.85 18.20
N TYR A 114 -12.66 -9.87 19.31
CA TYR A 114 -14.07 -10.26 19.28
C TYR A 114 -14.89 -9.32 18.41
N THR A 115 -14.68 -8.00 18.56
CA THR A 115 -15.35 -6.96 17.79
C THR A 115 -15.11 -7.16 16.29
N LEU A 116 -13.87 -7.46 15.88
CA LEU A 116 -13.54 -7.77 14.50
C LEU A 116 -14.34 -8.96 13.95
N GLY A 117 -14.51 -10.02 14.75
CA GLY A 117 -15.22 -11.24 14.34
C GLY A 117 -16.74 -11.10 14.22
N VAL A 118 -17.35 -10.17 14.96
CA VAL A 118 -18.81 -9.92 14.91
C VAL A 118 -19.20 -8.76 14.01
N LEU A 119 -18.21 -7.96 13.57
CA LEU A 119 -18.43 -6.80 12.73
C LEU A 119 -18.70 -7.21 11.28
N ARG A 120 -19.84 -6.81 10.75
CA ARG A 120 -20.11 -6.83 9.31
C ARG A 120 -19.88 -5.44 8.73
N ILE A 121 -19.11 -5.33 7.66
CA ILE A 121 -18.86 -4.07 6.99
C ILE A 121 -19.72 -3.99 5.73
N GLU A 122 -20.48 -2.91 5.62
CA GLU A 122 -21.24 -2.53 4.44
C GLU A 122 -20.52 -1.33 3.82
N ALA A 123 -20.04 -1.45 2.57
CA ALA A 123 -19.47 -0.31 1.86
C ALA A 123 -20.61 0.49 1.21
N ASP A 124 -20.79 1.74 1.65
CA ASP A 124 -21.82 2.63 1.12
C ASP A 124 -21.38 3.28 -0.19
N ARG A 125 -20.08 3.62 -0.27
CA ARG A 125 -19.47 4.23 -1.45
C ARG A 125 -17.99 3.86 -1.53
N GLU A 126 -17.57 3.37 -2.68
CA GLU A 126 -16.16 3.13 -3.00
C GLU A 126 -15.86 3.80 -4.34
N GLU A 127 -14.90 4.72 -4.33
CA GLU A 127 -14.41 5.39 -5.53
C GLU A 127 -12.91 5.15 -5.66
N VAL A 128 -12.49 4.86 -6.89
CA VAL A 128 -11.08 4.73 -7.23
C VAL A 128 -10.77 5.74 -8.32
N GLU A 129 -9.87 6.66 -8.01
CA GLU A 129 -9.42 7.70 -8.93
C GLU A 129 -7.93 7.48 -9.25
N PRO A 130 -7.57 7.17 -10.50
CA PRO A 130 -6.20 7.23 -10.95
C PRO A 130 -5.75 8.69 -11.07
N GLY A 131 -4.56 8.99 -10.56
CA GLY A 131 -3.91 10.29 -10.63
C GLY A 131 -2.46 10.18 -11.09
N PRO A 132 -1.79 11.32 -11.34
CA PRO A 132 -0.40 11.34 -11.82
C PRO A 132 0.58 10.65 -10.85
N ASP A 133 0.27 10.64 -9.55
CA ASP A 133 1.11 10.08 -8.49
C ASP A 133 0.66 8.69 -8.00
N GLY A 134 -0.34 8.09 -8.64
CA GLY A 134 -0.83 6.74 -8.33
C GLY A 134 -2.35 6.66 -8.16
N LEU A 135 -2.82 5.80 -7.26
CA LEU A 135 -4.25 5.51 -7.07
C LEU A 135 -4.76 6.14 -5.77
N THR A 136 -5.87 6.87 -5.86
CA THR A 136 -6.64 7.33 -4.69
C THR A 136 -7.89 6.49 -4.54
N VAL A 137 -8.04 5.83 -3.38
CA VAL A 137 -9.26 5.09 -3.01
C VAL A 137 -10.01 5.88 -1.94
N ARG A 138 -11.25 6.28 -2.23
CA ARG A 138 -12.17 6.87 -1.24
C ARG A 138 -13.21 5.82 -0.86
N LEU A 139 -13.25 5.49 0.41
CA LEU A 139 -14.17 4.51 0.97
C LEU A 139 -15.02 5.17 2.06
N THR A 140 -16.34 5.10 1.90
CA THR A 140 -17.32 5.34 2.94
C THR A 140 -17.98 4.01 3.25
N GLY A 141 -17.93 3.59 4.52
CA GLY A 141 -18.52 2.35 4.94
C GLY A 141 -19.16 2.42 6.32
N ARG A 142 -20.04 1.47 6.58
CA ARG A 142 -20.75 1.26 7.83
C ARG A 142 -20.39 -0.09 8.41
N GLY A 143 -19.90 -0.09 9.64
CA GLY A 143 -19.80 -1.28 10.47
C GLY A 143 -21.13 -1.52 11.17
N VAL A 144 -21.65 -2.74 11.10
CA VAL A 144 -22.89 -3.18 11.73
C VAL A 144 -22.60 -4.43 12.56
N ALA A 145 -23.08 -4.45 13.80
CA ALA A 145 -23.06 -5.64 14.64
C ALA A 145 -24.36 -5.73 15.45
N ASP A 146 -24.93 -6.94 15.53
CA ASP A 146 -26.13 -7.22 16.32
C ASP A 146 -25.74 -7.30 17.81
N LEU A 147 -26.23 -6.36 18.63
CA LEU A 147 -25.87 -6.29 20.06
C LEU A 147 -26.44 -7.48 20.85
N GLY A 148 -27.61 -8.00 20.45
CA GLY A 148 -28.19 -9.20 21.04
C GLY A 148 -27.32 -10.42 20.78
N ASN A 149 -26.83 -10.57 19.55
CA ASN A 149 -25.88 -11.63 19.18
C ASN A 149 -24.53 -11.47 19.90
N ILE A 150 -24.04 -10.24 20.03
CA ILE A 150 -22.81 -9.92 20.79
C ILE A 150 -22.94 -10.40 22.24
N THR A 151 -23.99 -9.97 22.93
CA THR A 151 -24.22 -10.29 24.35
C THR A 151 -24.46 -11.78 24.56
N GLN A 152 -25.13 -12.46 23.63
CA GLN A 152 -25.35 -13.89 23.68
C GLN A 152 -24.05 -14.71 23.53
N LYS A 153 -23.13 -14.29 22.66
CA LYS A 153 -21.91 -15.05 22.34
C LYS A 153 -20.68 -14.67 23.15
N LEU A 154 -20.71 -13.51 23.83
CA LEU A 154 -19.59 -13.04 24.64
C LEU A 154 -19.16 -14.03 25.75
N PRO A 155 -20.09 -14.64 26.51
CA PRO A 155 -19.71 -15.61 27.55
C PRO A 155 -18.97 -16.82 26.98
N PHE A 156 -19.45 -17.36 25.85
CA PHE A 156 -18.77 -18.45 25.16
C PHE A 156 -17.34 -18.05 24.77
N TYR A 157 -17.15 -16.86 24.20
CA TYR A 157 -15.81 -16.37 23.86
C TYR A 157 -14.93 -16.22 25.11
N ALA A 158 -15.46 -15.67 26.21
CA ALA A 158 -14.73 -15.46 27.46
C ALA A 158 -14.35 -16.77 28.19
N GLU A 159 -15.12 -17.85 28.00
CA GLU A 159 -14.82 -19.15 28.59
C GLU A 159 -13.83 -19.97 27.74
N ASN A 160 -13.80 -19.75 26.41
CA ASN A 160 -13.02 -20.58 25.49
C ASN A 160 -11.68 -19.93 25.10
N GLY A 161 -10.62 -20.28 25.83
CA GLY A 161 -9.27 -19.74 25.63
C GLY A 161 -8.70 -19.93 24.22
N ASP A 162 -8.93 -21.09 23.61
CA ASP A 162 -8.43 -21.39 22.25
C ASP A 162 -9.10 -20.50 21.19
N VAL A 163 -10.41 -20.25 21.34
CA VAL A 163 -11.16 -19.36 20.45
C VAL A 163 -10.65 -17.93 20.59
N ARG A 164 -10.37 -17.47 21.82
CA ARG A 164 -9.78 -16.14 22.04
C ARG A 164 -8.38 -16.02 21.45
N ALA A 165 -7.52 -17.01 21.68
CA ALA A 165 -6.17 -17.01 21.15
C ALA A 165 -6.18 -16.94 19.61
N ALA A 166 -7.05 -17.72 18.95
CA ALA A 166 -7.22 -17.69 17.51
C ALA A 166 -7.74 -16.33 17.00
N ALA A 167 -8.76 -15.76 17.67
CA ALA A 167 -9.29 -14.46 17.31
C ALA A 167 -8.25 -13.33 17.48
N VAL A 168 -7.49 -13.34 18.57
CA VAL A 168 -6.40 -12.38 18.82
C VAL A 168 -5.30 -12.51 17.77
N ALA A 169 -4.95 -13.74 17.37
CA ALA A 169 -3.98 -13.95 16.29
C ALA A 169 -4.47 -13.38 14.96
N GLN A 170 -5.75 -13.61 14.61
CA GLN A 170 -6.37 -13.04 13.40
C GLN A 170 -6.40 -11.51 13.46
N TYR A 171 -6.76 -10.93 14.61
CA TYR A 171 -6.76 -9.48 14.83
C TYR A 171 -5.37 -8.88 14.66
N ARG A 172 -4.34 -9.49 15.26
CA ARG A 172 -2.95 -9.06 15.11
C ARG A 172 -2.48 -9.14 13.67
N ALA A 173 -2.84 -10.20 12.94
CA ALA A 173 -2.50 -10.35 11.53
C ALA A 173 -3.16 -9.26 10.67
N ALA A 174 -4.47 -9.03 10.85
CA ALA A 174 -5.20 -7.99 10.15
C ALA A 174 -4.64 -6.58 10.45
N ARG A 175 -4.30 -6.32 11.71
CA ARG A 175 -3.68 -5.05 12.12
C ARG A 175 -2.28 -4.89 11.52
N ALA A 176 -1.43 -5.92 11.56
CA ALA A 176 -0.10 -5.89 10.96
C ALA A 176 -0.16 -5.66 9.45
N GLU A 177 -1.14 -6.27 8.76
CA GLU A 177 -1.38 -6.03 7.34
C GLU A 177 -1.82 -4.59 7.07
N ALA A 178 -2.76 -4.06 7.86
CA ALA A 178 -3.22 -2.68 7.77
C ALA A 178 -2.10 -1.67 8.05
N GLU A 179 -1.21 -1.96 9.00
CA GLU A 179 -0.03 -1.16 9.34
C GLU A 179 1.05 -1.24 8.25
N ALA A 180 1.30 -2.43 7.68
CA ALA A 180 2.21 -2.59 6.55
C ALA A 180 1.71 -1.81 5.33
N ALA A 181 0.40 -1.79 5.10
CA ALA A 181 -0.28 -0.99 4.10
C ALA A 181 -0.37 0.51 4.46
N ALA A 182 -0.15 0.87 5.73
CA ALA A 182 -0.09 2.26 6.20
C ALA A 182 1.30 2.88 6.08
N ARG A 183 2.35 2.06 5.85
CA ARG A 183 3.60 2.61 5.36
C ARG A 183 3.27 3.33 4.05
N PRO A 184 3.59 4.62 3.92
CA PRO A 184 3.42 5.27 2.63
C PRO A 184 4.13 4.39 1.60
N ALA A 185 3.45 4.10 0.47
CA ALA A 185 4.21 3.84 -0.75
C ALA A 185 5.23 4.99 -0.78
N GLY A 186 6.53 4.69 -0.71
CA GLY A 186 7.53 5.73 -0.51
C GLY A 186 7.30 6.83 -1.52
N ASP A 187 7.52 8.09 -1.15
CA ASP A 187 7.38 9.20 -2.10
C ASP A 187 8.09 8.78 -3.40
N PRO A 188 7.37 8.68 -4.54
CA PRO A 188 7.95 8.23 -5.79
C PRO A 188 9.21 9.03 -6.14
N ALA A 189 9.27 10.31 -5.73
CA ALA A 189 10.46 11.14 -5.85
C ALA A 189 11.59 10.69 -4.92
N GLU A 190 11.32 10.34 -3.66
CA GLU A 190 12.32 9.80 -2.73
C GLU A 190 12.82 8.42 -3.15
N GLU A 191 11.94 7.54 -3.62
CA GLU A 191 12.32 6.21 -4.12
C GLU A 191 13.17 6.32 -5.39
N LYS A 192 12.77 7.20 -6.32
CA LYS A 192 13.56 7.51 -7.52
C LYS A 192 14.90 8.13 -7.15
N ALA A 193 14.93 9.08 -6.21
CA ALA A 193 16.17 9.68 -5.72
C ALA A 193 17.06 8.67 -4.98
N ALA A 194 16.48 7.72 -4.23
CA ALA A 194 17.23 6.65 -3.57
C ALA A 194 17.84 5.68 -4.58
N ARG A 195 17.12 5.35 -5.66
CA ARG A 195 17.60 4.53 -6.77
C ARG A 195 18.76 5.22 -7.51
N ILE A 196 18.56 6.46 -7.96
CA ILE A 196 19.59 7.25 -8.64
C ILE A 196 20.85 7.35 -7.75
N ARG A 197 20.69 7.66 -6.45
CA ARG A 197 21.83 7.72 -5.51
C ARG A 197 22.53 6.37 -5.35
N ARG A 198 21.83 5.25 -5.46
CA ARG A 198 22.43 3.92 -5.41
C ARG A 198 23.25 3.67 -6.68
N ASP A 199 22.67 3.93 -7.83
CA ASP A 199 23.32 3.76 -9.14
C ASP A 199 24.58 4.63 -9.23
N MET A 200 24.51 5.90 -8.82
CA MET A 200 25.68 6.80 -8.76
C MET A 200 26.82 6.25 -7.90
N ARG A 201 26.50 5.68 -6.73
CA ARG A 201 27.51 5.06 -5.84
C ARG A 201 28.08 3.78 -6.41
N GLU A 202 27.27 2.98 -7.10
CA GLU A 202 27.73 1.73 -7.73
C GLU A 202 28.67 2.03 -8.89
N THR A 203 28.32 2.99 -9.75
CA THR A 203 29.19 3.50 -10.82
C THR A 203 30.49 4.07 -10.26
N ALA A 204 30.42 4.90 -9.22
CA ALA A 204 31.60 5.45 -8.57
C ALA A 204 32.54 4.37 -8.03
N ARG A 205 32.00 3.39 -7.31
CA ARG A 205 32.77 2.25 -6.79
C ARG A 205 33.36 1.38 -7.90
N PHE A 206 32.66 1.25 -9.03
CA PHE A 206 33.18 0.54 -10.19
C PHE A 206 34.35 1.30 -10.82
N ALA A 207 34.19 2.62 -11.02
CA ALA A 207 35.24 3.50 -11.51
C ALA A 207 36.50 3.45 -10.62
N GLU A 208 36.35 3.57 -9.29
CA GLU A 208 37.47 3.47 -8.34
C GLU A 208 38.24 2.14 -8.44
N ARG A 209 37.55 1.03 -8.74
CA ARG A 209 38.19 -0.30 -8.86
C ARG A 209 38.85 -0.53 -10.20
N GLN A 210 38.31 0.03 -11.28
CA GLN A 210 38.77 -0.30 -12.63
C GLN A 210 39.69 0.75 -13.24
N LEU A 211 39.51 2.02 -12.91
CA LEU A 211 40.32 3.09 -13.49
C LEU A 211 41.76 3.05 -12.97
N ARG A 212 42.71 3.35 -13.86
CA ARG A 212 44.15 3.39 -13.59
C ARG A 212 44.74 4.65 -14.20
N LEU A 213 45.78 5.18 -13.55
CA LEU A 213 46.54 6.31 -14.07
C LEU A 213 47.05 6.01 -15.48
N GLY A 214 47.06 7.02 -16.34
CA GLY A 214 47.49 6.90 -17.74
C GLY A 214 46.44 6.35 -18.71
N MET A 215 45.27 5.91 -18.24
CA MET A 215 44.18 5.51 -19.14
C MET A 215 43.75 6.68 -20.02
N SER A 216 43.56 6.45 -21.32
CA SER A 216 43.08 7.50 -22.22
C SER A 216 41.61 7.82 -21.98
N GLN A 217 41.18 9.02 -22.37
CA GLN A 217 39.75 9.37 -22.30
C GLN A 217 38.85 8.40 -23.06
N ALA A 218 39.32 7.84 -24.18
CA ALA A 218 38.59 6.87 -24.98
C ALA A 218 38.38 5.55 -24.20
N ASP A 219 39.43 5.03 -23.57
CA ASP A 219 39.36 3.78 -22.79
C ASP A 219 38.41 3.92 -21.60
N VAL A 220 38.44 5.07 -20.93
CA VAL A 220 37.53 5.36 -19.81
C VAL A 220 36.08 5.43 -20.28
N ARG A 221 35.80 6.03 -21.44
CA ARG A 221 34.45 6.06 -22.03
C ARG A 221 33.98 4.69 -22.50
N GLU A 222 34.87 3.87 -23.04
CA GLU A 222 34.53 2.49 -23.41
C GLU A 222 34.14 1.66 -22.17
N LEU A 223 34.85 1.87 -21.05
CA LEU A 223 34.65 1.12 -19.83
C LEU A 223 33.45 1.58 -18.99
N LEU A 224 33.26 2.90 -18.84
CA LEU A 224 32.26 3.50 -17.96
C LEU A 224 31.06 4.08 -18.71
N GLY A 225 31.13 4.17 -20.04
CA GLY A 225 30.16 4.84 -20.88
C GLY A 225 30.37 6.36 -20.96
N GLU A 226 29.35 7.04 -21.47
CA GLU A 226 29.35 8.50 -21.56
C GLU A 226 29.23 9.13 -20.17
N PRO A 227 30.04 10.16 -19.86
CA PRO A 227 29.96 10.84 -18.57
C PRO A 227 28.66 11.63 -18.44
N GLY A 228 28.12 11.70 -17.22
CA GLY A 228 26.93 12.51 -16.93
C GLY A 228 27.19 14.01 -16.95
N SER A 229 28.47 14.40 -16.80
CA SER A 229 28.92 15.80 -16.80
C SER A 229 30.37 15.90 -17.29
N SER A 230 30.72 17.05 -17.87
CA SER A 230 32.07 17.37 -18.29
C SER A 230 32.40 18.81 -17.94
N ILE A 231 33.60 19.05 -17.39
CA ILE A 231 34.10 20.38 -17.05
C ILE A 231 35.51 20.52 -17.62
N GLN A 232 35.75 21.62 -18.35
CA GLN A 232 37.08 21.98 -18.84
C GLN A 232 37.86 22.71 -17.74
N GLY A 233 39.18 22.46 -17.68
CA GLY A 233 40.13 23.24 -16.88
C GLY A 233 40.29 24.69 -17.36
N ALA A 234 41.26 25.38 -16.79
CA ALA A 234 41.62 26.73 -17.25
C ALA A 234 42.14 26.68 -18.70
N PRO A 235 42.02 27.76 -19.50
CA PRO A 235 42.40 27.75 -20.92
C PRO A 235 43.87 27.42 -21.20
N ASP A 236 44.74 27.64 -20.23
CA ASP A 236 46.18 27.41 -20.25
C ASP A 236 46.60 26.07 -19.62
N GLU A 237 45.64 25.31 -19.08
CA GLU A 237 45.87 23.98 -18.53
C GLU A 237 45.05 22.93 -19.31
N ASP A 238 45.70 21.87 -19.79
CA ASP A 238 45.06 20.78 -20.53
C ASP A 238 44.35 19.78 -19.60
N PHE A 239 43.51 20.30 -18.68
CA PHE A 239 42.68 19.48 -17.80
C PHE A 239 41.25 19.31 -18.33
N ILE A 240 40.72 18.08 -18.23
CA ILE A 240 39.31 17.76 -18.47
C ILE A 240 38.80 16.87 -17.35
N CYS A 241 37.65 17.20 -16.77
CA CYS A 241 37.03 16.44 -15.69
C CYS A 241 35.72 15.84 -16.17
N LEU A 242 35.64 14.52 -16.14
CA LEU A 242 34.46 13.75 -16.53
C LEU A 242 33.77 13.16 -15.29
N GLY A 243 32.47 13.44 -15.13
CA GLY A 243 31.69 12.99 -13.97
C GLY A 243 30.99 11.64 -14.22
N TYR A 244 31.22 10.69 -13.32
CA TYR A 244 30.68 9.34 -13.32
C TYR A 244 30.03 9.02 -11.97
N GLY A 245 28.78 9.46 -11.78
CA GLY A 245 28.09 9.32 -10.49
C GLY A 245 28.69 10.24 -9.43
N ASP A 246 29.20 9.66 -8.34
CA ASP A 246 29.79 10.40 -7.21
C ASP A 246 31.31 10.64 -7.34
N VAL A 247 31.91 10.34 -8.50
CA VAL A 247 33.34 10.55 -8.77
C VAL A 247 33.58 11.30 -10.08
N TRP A 248 34.72 11.96 -10.15
CA TRP A 248 35.24 12.69 -11.29
C TRP A 248 36.57 12.08 -11.70
N ALA A 249 36.64 11.67 -12.96
CA ALA A 249 37.86 11.29 -13.64
C ALA A 249 38.53 12.55 -14.20
N VAL A 250 39.70 12.89 -13.66
CA VAL A 250 40.46 14.08 -14.07
C VAL A 250 41.54 13.65 -15.05
N PHE A 251 41.48 14.20 -16.26
CA PHE A 251 42.44 13.97 -17.32
C PHE A 251 43.37 15.16 -17.43
N GLU A 252 44.65 14.90 -17.59
CA GLU A 252 45.69 15.89 -17.91
C GLU A 252 46.36 15.45 -19.20
N ASN A 253 46.43 16.33 -20.21
CA ASN A 253 47.00 16.00 -21.52
C ASN A 253 46.35 14.76 -22.18
N GLY A 254 45.07 14.51 -21.89
CA GLY A 254 44.31 13.39 -22.46
C GLY A 254 44.41 12.06 -21.71
N GLU A 255 45.23 11.99 -20.65
CA GLU A 255 45.43 10.79 -19.82
C GLU A 255 44.87 10.96 -18.42
N LEU A 256 44.34 9.89 -17.83
CA LEU A 256 43.78 9.92 -16.48
C LEU A 256 44.87 10.21 -15.45
N ALA A 257 44.79 11.38 -14.81
CA ALA A 257 45.75 11.87 -13.83
C ALA A 257 45.31 11.61 -12.38
N CYS A 258 44.01 11.65 -12.07
CA CYS A 258 43.51 11.30 -10.74
C CYS A 258 41.98 11.08 -10.71
N LEU A 259 41.49 10.57 -9.57
CA LEU A 259 40.07 10.53 -9.23
C LEU A 259 39.74 11.48 -8.08
N ARG A 260 38.56 12.10 -8.19
CA ARG A 260 38.06 13.09 -7.24
C ARG A 260 36.63 12.76 -6.87
N THR A 261 36.30 12.76 -5.58
CA THR A 261 34.89 12.69 -5.14
C THR A 261 34.20 14.06 -5.21
N ARG A 262 35.00 15.14 -5.29
CA ARG A 262 34.52 16.52 -5.42
C ARG A 262 35.51 17.40 -6.18
N LEU A 263 34.98 18.29 -7.01
CA LEU A 263 35.70 19.38 -7.65
C LEU A 263 35.55 20.65 -6.81
N GLU A 264 36.65 21.36 -6.60
CA GLU A 264 36.72 22.57 -5.80
C GLU A 264 37.59 23.58 -6.53
N TYR A 265 37.18 24.85 -6.54
CA TYR A 265 37.96 25.89 -7.22
C TYR A 265 39.28 26.13 -6.49
N HIS A 266 40.39 26.03 -7.22
CA HIS A 266 41.71 26.30 -6.67
C HIS A 266 42.39 27.45 -7.41
N ARG A 267 42.71 28.53 -6.67
CA ARG A 267 43.27 29.77 -7.24
C ARG A 267 44.54 29.57 -8.06
N ARG A 268 45.39 28.60 -7.71
CA ARG A 268 46.62 28.30 -8.47
C ARG A 268 46.35 27.85 -9.91
N HIS A 269 45.26 27.13 -10.11
CA HIS A 269 44.87 26.52 -11.38
C HIS A 269 43.77 27.32 -12.10
N GLU A 270 43.31 28.40 -11.46
CA GLU A 270 42.16 29.21 -11.86
C GLU A 270 40.91 28.42 -12.29
N SER A 271 40.78 27.18 -11.82
CA SER A 271 39.78 26.22 -12.27
C SER A 271 39.32 25.31 -11.12
N GLN A 272 38.22 24.59 -11.35
CA GLN A 272 37.75 23.52 -10.45
C GLN A 272 38.27 22.14 -10.87
N CYS A 273 38.84 22.05 -12.08
CA CYS A 273 39.22 20.80 -12.71
C CYS A 273 40.73 20.64 -12.67
N HIS A 274 41.22 19.97 -11.62
CA HIS A 274 42.63 19.68 -11.41
C HIS A 274 42.77 18.58 -10.35
N CYS A 275 43.97 18.04 -10.20
CA CYS A 275 44.25 17.03 -9.18
C CYS A 275 44.55 17.59 -7.78
N SER A 276 44.81 18.89 -7.65
CA SER A 276 45.13 19.55 -6.36
C SER A 276 43.98 19.50 -5.34
N GLY A 277 44.26 19.16 -4.07
CA GLY A 277 43.30 19.21 -2.95
C GLY A 277 43.30 17.98 -2.03
N ARG A 278 42.56 18.05 -0.91
CA ARG A 278 42.53 17.00 0.15
C ARG A 278 41.63 15.79 -0.15
N LEU A 279 40.81 15.86 -1.21
CA LEU A 279 39.80 14.86 -1.56
C LEU A 279 40.16 14.08 -2.84
N ALA A 280 41.45 14.03 -3.18
CA ALA A 280 41.95 13.18 -4.25
C ALA A 280 42.07 11.75 -3.73
N THR A 281 41.36 10.82 -4.37
CA THR A 281 41.78 9.42 -4.35
C THR A 281 42.89 9.33 -5.38
N ILE A 282 44.12 9.51 -4.93
CA ILE A 282 45.28 9.18 -5.78
C ILE A 282 45.18 7.69 -6.04
N LEU A 283 44.83 7.33 -7.28
CA LEU A 283 44.79 5.95 -7.72
C LEU A 283 46.19 5.37 -7.49
N LEU A 284 46.32 4.52 -6.48
CA LEU A 284 47.60 3.90 -6.11
C LEU A 284 48.10 3.10 -7.31
N GLY A 285 49.18 3.59 -7.92
CA GLY A 285 49.76 2.96 -9.10
C GLY A 285 51.06 3.59 -9.60
N VAL A 286 51.33 4.87 -9.35
CA VAL A 286 52.61 5.49 -9.74
C VAL A 286 53.01 6.53 -8.70
N GLU A 287 54.20 6.41 -8.13
CA GLU A 287 54.82 7.48 -7.34
C GLU A 287 54.98 8.74 -8.22
N PRO A 288 54.74 9.94 -7.67
CA PRO A 288 55.00 11.17 -8.40
C PRO A 288 56.48 11.24 -8.77
N ARG A 289 56.79 11.43 -10.06
CA ARG A 289 58.11 11.85 -10.52
C ARG A 289 58.22 13.37 -10.45
#